data_AF-E7N688-F1
#
_entry.id   AF-E7N688-F1
#
_cell.length_a   1.000
_cell.length_b   1.000
_cell.length_c   1.000
_cell.angle_alpha   90.00
_cell.angle_beta   90.00
_cell.angle_gamma   90.00
#
_symmetry.space_group_name_H-M   'P 1'
#
loop_
_entity.id
_entity.type
_entity.pdbx_description
1 polymer ?
#
loop_
_entity_poly.entity_id
_entity_poly.type
_entity_poly.pdbx_seq_one_letter_code
_entity_poly.pdbx_strand_id
1 'polypeptide(L)'
;MRVLVDKGALLCGCLLLALLVGQVKTATVIWLIAAVTVAGLSMTVDQRRWGIAVPAAYLLVGALSTDSVTGAPLVVYALARLGALGTRSERMVTVAVCILFAALMAARVQDMPVLALALAVCALAALLALRTVQEAEARRSLHVVRDDLREKVLTLQDMNAQLLQAQDYELRAAALAERTRIAREIHDGVGHLLTRLLLQVKALQVVHRDEPGVVADLATLDGGLGEALDSMRRSVHALSDDGEELATSLNLLGSRCGIESVRVDCSTEAEPPAAVARCVVAVVREALTNAAR
;
A
#
# COMPACT_ATOMS: atom_id res chain seq x y z
N MET A 1 -10.17 -20.39 -19.08
CA MET A 1 -10.57 -20.32 -20.50
C MET A 1 -9.56 -20.97 -21.44
N ARG A 2 -8.27 -20.61 -21.46
CA ARG A 2 -7.28 -21.19 -22.41
C ARG A 2 -7.14 -22.72 -22.36
N VAL A 3 -7.17 -23.33 -21.18
CA VAL A 3 -7.15 -24.81 -21.03
C VAL A 3 -8.31 -25.50 -21.76
N LEU A 4 -9.49 -24.87 -21.84
CA LEU A 4 -10.61 -25.42 -22.61
C LEU A 4 -10.40 -25.25 -24.12
N VAL A 5 -9.81 -24.12 -24.53
CA VAL A 5 -9.50 -23.86 -25.95
C VAL A 5 -8.47 -24.86 -26.47
N ASP A 6 -7.40 -25.11 -25.72
CA ASP A 6 -6.35 -26.06 -26.11
C ASP A 6 -6.88 -27.50 -26.19
N LYS A 7 -7.72 -27.92 -25.23
CA LYS A 7 -8.37 -29.24 -25.26
C LYS A 7 -9.36 -29.37 -26.42
N GLY A 8 -10.09 -28.29 -26.76
CA GLY A 8 -10.97 -28.26 -27.92
C GLY A 8 -10.19 -28.41 -29.23
N ALA A 9 -9.09 -27.69 -29.39
CA ALA A 9 -8.20 -27.80 -30.55
C ALA A 9 -7.60 -29.21 -30.67
N LEU A 10 -7.16 -29.79 -29.55
CA LEU A 10 -6.63 -31.17 -29.51
C LEU A 10 -7.71 -32.21 -29.82
N LEU A 11 -8.94 -32.03 -29.36
CA LEU A 11 -10.06 -32.91 -29.67
C LEU A 11 -10.40 -32.88 -31.17
N CYS A 12 -10.40 -31.70 -31.80
CA CYS A 12 -10.52 -31.57 -33.24
C CYS A 12 -9.38 -32.31 -33.98
N GLY A 13 -8.14 -32.18 -33.49
CA GLY A 13 -6.99 -32.91 -34.02
C GLY A 13 -7.14 -34.43 -33.90
N CYS A 14 -7.64 -34.93 -32.76
CA CYS A 14 -7.91 -36.34 -32.52
C CYS A 14 -8.99 -36.90 -33.47
N LEU A 15 -10.06 -36.12 -33.72
CA LEU A 15 -11.12 -36.46 -34.67
C LEU A 15 -10.60 -36.51 -36.11
N LEU A 16 -9.73 -35.56 -36.49
CA LEU A 16 -9.09 -35.52 -37.81
C LEU A 16 -8.20 -36.76 -38.02
N LEU A 17 -7.45 -37.16 -36.99
CA LEU A 17 -6.61 -38.35 -36.99
C LEU A 17 -7.46 -39.63 -37.12
N ALA A 18 -8.62 -39.69 -36.46
CA ALA A 18 -9.55 -40.81 -36.58
C ALA A 18 -10.18 -40.91 -37.98
N LEU A 19 -10.45 -39.79 -38.63
CA LEU A 19 -10.98 -39.73 -40.01
C LEU A 19 -9.92 -40.14 -41.04
N LEU A 20 -8.65 -39.73 -40.86
CA LEU A 20 -7.54 -40.05 -41.75
C LEU A 20 -7.16 -41.54 -41.77
N VAL A 21 -7.36 -42.24 -40.65
CA VAL A 21 -7.12 -43.69 -40.55
C VAL A 21 -8.13 -44.51 -41.37
N GLY A 22 -9.23 -43.90 -41.85
CA GLY A 22 -10.13 -44.47 -42.87
C GLY A 22 -10.91 -45.73 -42.45
N GLN A 23 -10.71 -46.23 -41.24
CA GLN A 23 -11.35 -47.41 -40.66
C GLN A 23 -11.88 -47.05 -39.27
N VAL A 24 -13.06 -46.43 -39.20
CA VAL A 24 -13.71 -46.12 -37.92
C VAL A 24 -14.24 -47.42 -37.31
N LYS A 25 -13.35 -48.18 -36.67
CA LYS A 25 -13.70 -49.37 -35.90
C LYS A 25 -14.36 -48.96 -34.59
N THR A 26 -15.24 -49.80 -34.05
CA THR A 26 -15.84 -49.59 -32.72
C THR A 26 -14.77 -49.36 -31.63
N ALA A 27 -13.60 -50.00 -31.77
CA ALA A 27 -12.45 -49.83 -30.89
C ALA A 27 -11.90 -48.38 -30.86
N THR A 28 -11.81 -47.67 -31.99
CA THR A 28 -11.27 -46.29 -32.02
C THR A 28 -12.20 -45.32 -31.29
N VAL A 29 -13.51 -45.51 -31.42
CA VAL A 29 -14.52 -44.68 -30.73
C VAL A 29 -14.47 -44.91 -29.21
N ILE A 30 -14.34 -46.17 -28.77
CA ILE A 30 -14.19 -46.50 -27.35
C ILE A 30 -12.95 -45.82 -26.76
N TRP A 31 -11.81 -45.90 -27.46
CA TRP A 31 -10.56 -45.26 -27.03
C TRP A 31 -10.64 -43.73 -27.00
N LEU A 32 -11.36 -43.11 -27.95
CA LEU A 32 -11.59 -41.67 -27.96
C LEU A 32 -12.46 -41.20 -26.79
N ILE A 33 -13.57 -41.91 -26.52
CA ILE A 33 -14.44 -41.61 -25.37
C ILE A 33 -13.67 -41.79 -24.05
N ALA A 34 -12.86 -42.85 -23.95
CA ALA A 34 -11.97 -43.06 -22.81
C ALA A 34 -10.94 -41.93 -22.67
N ALA A 35 -10.36 -41.41 -23.76
CA ALA A 35 -9.45 -40.25 -23.70
C ALA A 35 -10.15 -38.99 -23.18
N VAL A 36 -11.37 -38.71 -23.67
CA VAL A 36 -12.15 -37.53 -23.27
C VAL A 36 -12.57 -37.62 -21.80
N THR A 37 -13.00 -38.79 -21.34
CA THR A 37 -13.37 -39.01 -19.93
C THR A 37 -12.17 -38.88 -19.00
N VAL A 38 -11.00 -39.43 -19.36
CA VAL A 38 -9.73 -39.26 -18.63
C VAL A 38 -9.29 -37.79 -18.60
N ALA A 39 -9.38 -37.11 -19.74
CA ALA A 39 -9.06 -35.69 -19.84
C ALA A 39 -10.05 -34.80 -19.06
N GLY A 40 -11.31 -35.20 -18.93
CA GLY A 40 -12.31 -34.53 -18.10
C GLY A 40 -12.08 -34.77 -16.60
N LEU A 41 -11.86 -36.02 -16.22
CA LEU A 41 -11.66 -36.42 -14.82
C LEU A 41 -10.37 -35.82 -14.22
N SER A 42 -9.32 -35.67 -15.04
CA SER A 42 -8.10 -34.95 -14.64
C SER A 42 -8.29 -33.45 -14.40
N MET A 43 -9.47 -32.87 -14.66
CA MET A 43 -9.79 -31.49 -14.29
C MET A 43 -10.52 -31.36 -12.96
N THR A 44 -11.24 -32.41 -12.55
CA THR A 44 -12.12 -32.36 -11.37
C THR A 44 -11.51 -33.04 -10.15
N VAL A 45 -10.59 -33.98 -10.35
CA VAL A 45 -9.97 -34.72 -9.26
C VAL A 45 -8.80 -33.92 -8.69
N ASP A 46 -9.04 -33.23 -7.57
CA ASP A 46 -8.02 -32.53 -6.75
C ASP A 46 -7.04 -33.50 -6.05
N GLN A 47 -7.28 -34.82 -6.12
CA GLN A 47 -6.35 -35.82 -5.59
C GLN A 47 -5.17 -36.06 -6.54
N ARG A 48 -4.06 -35.38 -6.25
CA ARG A 48 -2.77 -35.40 -6.99
C ARG A 48 -2.26 -36.80 -7.38
N ARG A 49 -2.51 -37.84 -6.56
CA ARG A 49 -2.09 -39.23 -6.83
C ARG A 49 -2.90 -39.91 -7.95
N TRP A 50 -4.22 -39.75 -7.92
CA TRP A 50 -5.12 -40.34 -8.93
C TRP A 50 -5.10 -39.54 -10.24
N GLY A 51 -4.81 -38.24 -10.16
CA GLY A 51 -4.68 -37.37 -11.32
C GLY A 51 -3.65 -37.85 -12.34
N ILE A 52 -2.50 -38.37 -11.90
CA ILE A 52 -1.43 -38.87 -12.79
C ILE A 52 -1.63 -40.35 -13.13
N ALA A 53 -2.11 -41.16 -12.17
CA ALA A 53 -2.29 -42.59 -12.36
C ALA A 53 -3.30 -42.92 -13.48
N VAL A 54 -4.39 -42.16 -13.58
CA VAL A 54 -5.47 -42.42 -14.55
C VAL A 54 -5.01 -42.18 -16.02
N PRO A 55 -4.40 -41.03 -16.38
CA PRO A 55 -3.81 -40.83 -17.70
C PRO A 55 -2.64 -41.79 -18.01
N ALA A 56 -1.82 -42.13 -17.01
CA ALA A 56 -0.73 -43.10 -17.20
C ALA A 56 -1.27 -44.50 -17.49
N ALA A 57 -2.29 -44.95 -16.77
CA ALA A 57 -2.96 -46.23 -17.02
C ALA A 57 -3.59 -46.27 -18.41
N TYR A 58 -4.23 -45.17 -18.86
CA TYR A 58 -4.75 -45.09 -20.24
C TYR A 58 -3.64 -45.30 -21.28
N LEU A 59 -2.49 -44.65 -21.15
CA LEU A 59 -1.38 -44.81 -22.11
C LEU A 59 -0.76 -46.21 -22.06
N LEU A 60 -0.65 -46.80 -20.88
CA LEU A 60 -0.12 -48.17 -20.72
C LEU A 60 -1.06 -49.23 -21.30
N VAL A 61 -2.37 -49.14 -21.05
CA VAL A 61 -3.36 -50.06 -21.62
C VAL A 61 -3.54 -49.78 -23.12
N GLY A 62 -3.48 -48.51 -23.53
CA GLY A 62 -3.52 -48.08 -24.92
C GLY A 62 -2.35 -48.60 -25.74
N ALA A 63 -1.20 -48.88 -25.10
CA ALA A 63 -0.05 -49.48 -25.77
C ALA A 63 -0.31 -50.89 -26.34
N LEU A 64 -1.36 -51.57 -25.86
CA LEU A 64 -1.75 -52.91 -26.32
C LEU A 64 -2.54 -52.87 -27.65
N SER A 65 -3.11 -51.72 -28.02
CA SER A 65 -3.93 -51.56 -29.23
C SER A 65 -3.49 -50.37 -30.08
N THR A 66 -3.29 -50.61 -31.38
CA THR A 66 -2.96 -49.55 -32.36
C THR A 66 -4.08 -48.51 -32.52
N ASP A 67 -5.31 -48.85 -32.13
CA ASP A 67 -6.48 -47.97 -32.23
C ASP A 67 -6.47 -46.84 -31.18
N SER A 68 -5.64 -46.95 -30.13
CA SER A 68 -5.50 -45.95 -29.07
C SER A 68 -4.74 -44.67 -29.51
N VAL A 69 -4.09 -44.70 -30.67
CA VAL A 69 -3.25 -43.58 -31.17
C VAL A 69 -4.05 -42.31 -31.38
N THR A 70 -5.34 -42.42 -31.71
CA THR A 70 -6.23 -41.28 -31.98
C THR A 70 -6.55 -40.45 -30.73
N GLY A 71 -6.64 -41.07 -29.55
CA GLY A 71 -6.91 -40.40 -28.27
C GLY A 71 -5.66 -39.98 -27.49
N ALA A 72 -4.48 -40.46 -27.90
CA ALA A 72 -3.23 -40.24 -27.20
C ALA A 72 -2.86 -38.76 -26.99
N PRO A 73 -3.01 -37.84 -27.97
CA PRO A 73 -2.61 -36.44 -27.77
C PRO A 73 -3.36 -35.72 -26.64
N LEU A 74 -4.65 -36.03 -26.46
CA LEU A 74 -5.47 -35.43 -25.41
C LEU A 74 -5.03 -35.89 -24.01
N VAL A 75 -4.64 -37.17 -23.88
CA VAL A 75 -4.15 -37.76 -22.64
C VAL A 75 -2.72 -37.34 -22.35
N VAL A 76 -1.87 -37.21 -23.37
CA VAL A 76 -0.51 -36.65 -23.26
C VAL A 76 -0.56 -35.20 -22.77
N TYR A 77 -1.47 -34.37 -23.29
CA TYR A 77 -1.68 -33.01 -22.77
C TYR A 77 -2.03 -33.01 -21.27
N ALA A 78 -2.97 -33.86 -20.85
CA ALA A 78 -3.39 -33.96 -19.45
C ALA A 78 -2.23 -34.41 -18.54
N LEU A 79 -1.52 -35.47 -18.93
CA LEU A 79 -0.38 -36.01 -18.19
C LEU A 79 0.80 -35.01 -18.14
N ALA A 80 1.11 -34.33 -19.25
CA ALA A 80 2.17 -33.33 -19.33
C ALA A 80 1.87 -32.11 -18.46
N ARG A 81 0.62 -31.64 -18.45
CA ARG A 81 0.18 -30.52 -17.60
C ARG A 81 0.28 -30.88 -16.12
N LEU A 82 -0.18 -32.05 -15.73
CA LEU A 82 -0.11 -32.53 -14.34
C LEU A 82 1.33 -32.77 -13.90
N GLY A 83 2.16 -33.37 -14.76
CA GLY A 83 3.59 -33.53 -14.51
C GLY A 83 4.29 -32.19 -14.32
N ALA A 84 4.03 -31.20 -15.17
CA ALA A 84 4.65 -29.88 -15.08
C ALA A 84 4.31 -29.13 -13.79
N LEU A 85 3.11 -29.33 -13.23
CA LEU A 85 2.69 -28.81 -11.92
C LEU A 85 3.17 -29.69 -10.75
N GLY A 86 3.78 -30.83 -11.06
CA GLY A 86 4.15 -31.89 -10.15
C GLY A 86 5.54 -31.75 -9.53
N THR A 87 5.89 -32.71 -8.66
CA THR A 87 7.25 -32.86 -8.14
C THR A 87 8.24 -33.28 -9.23
N ARG A 88 9.55 -33.22 -8.95
CA ARG A 88 10.58 -33.72 -9.89
C ARG A 88 10.37 -35.20 -10.25
N SER A 89 9.92 -36.02 -9.29
CA SER A 89 9.60 -37.43 -9.53
C SER A 89 8.40 -37.59 -10.46
N GLU A 90 7.32 -36.83 -10.24
CA GLU A 90 6.13 -36.84 -11.10
C GLU A 90 6.46 -36.44 -12.54
N ARG A 91 7.32 -35.43 -12.74
CA ARG A 91 7.82 -35.05 -14.08
C ARG A 91 8.60 -36.18 -14.76
N MET A 92 9.47 -36.86 -14.01
CA MET A 92 10.25 -37.99 -14.55
C MET A 92 9.33 -39.16 -14.95
N VAL A 93 8.31 -39.45 -14.14
CA VAL A 93 7.31 -40.50 -14.46
C VAL A 93 6.51 -40.12 -15.71
N THR A 94 6.03 -38.88 -15.82
CA THR A 94 5.34 -38.37 -17.00
C THR A 94 6.18 -38.55 -18.27
N VAL A 95 7.44 -38.14 -18.23
CA VAL A 95 8.36 -38.26 -19.38
C VAL A 95 8.62 -39.73 -19.71
N ALA A 96 8.87 -40.58 -18.71
CA ALA A 96 9.09 -42.01 -18.91
C ALA A 96 7.89 -42.72 -19.55
N VAL A 97 6.67 -42.43 -19.10
CA VAL A 97 5.43 -43.00 -19.66
C VAL A 97 5.20 -42.54 -21.09
N CYS A 98 5.43 -41.26 -21.41
CA CYS A 98 5.32 -40.75 -22.78
C CYS A 98 6.35 -41.37 -23.73
N ILE A 99 7.60 -41.52 -23.29
CA ILE A 99 8.67 -42.16 -24.09
C ILE A 99 8.35 -43.64 -24.32
N LEU A 100 7.94 -44.35 -23.27
CA LEU A 100 7.56 -45.76 -23.37
C LEU A 100 6.40 -45.95 -24.35
N PHE A 101 5.36 -45.12 -24.27
CA PHE A 101 4.23 -45.16 -25.20
C PHE A 101 4.66 -44.90 -26.65
N ALA A 102 5.49 -43.87 -26.88
CA ALA A 102 6.00 -43.56 -28.21
C ALA A 102 6.86 -44.70 -28.79
N ALA A 103 7.73 -45.31 -27.99
CA ALA A 103 8.57 -46.43 -28.41
C ALA A 103 7.75 -47.69 -28.74
N LEU A 104 6.74 -48.01 -27.93
CA LEU A 104 5.84 -49.13 -28.18
C LEU A 104 5.00 -48.91 -29.45
N MET A 105 4.51 -47.70 -29.69
CA MET A 105 3.76 -47.40 -30.91
C MET A 105 4.64 -47.43 -32.16
N ALA A 106 5.89 -46.99 -32.07
CA ALA A 106 6.85 -47.09 -33.17
C ALA A 106 7.15 -48.53 -33.59
N ALA A 107 7.10 -49.48 -32.65
CA ALA A 107 7.30 -50.90 -32.94
C ALA A 107 6.05 -51.60 -33.51
N ARG A 108 4.85 -51.02 -33.36
CA ARG A 108 3.56 -51.70 -33.60
C ARG A 108 2.78 -51.11 -34.77
N VAL A 109 2.96 -49.83 -35.08
CA VAL A 109 2.29 -49.15 -36.20
C VAL A 109 3.14 -49.27 -37.46
N GLN A 110 2.63 -49.98 -38.47
CA GLN A 110 3.32 -50.15 -39.76
C GLN A 110 3.14 -48.92 -40.68
N ASP A 111 2.07 -48.14 -40.49
CA ASP A 111 1.80 -46.92 -41.23
C ASP A 111 2.64 -45.74 -40.72
N MET A 112 3.86 -45.62 -41.27
CA MET A 112 4.80 -44.53 -40.97
C MET A 112 4.21 -43.10 -41.02
N PRO A 113 3.36 -42.71 -42.00
CA PRO A 113 2.81 -41.35 -42.02
C PRO A 113 1.82 -41.08 -40.87
N VAL A 114 1.03 -42.09 -40.48
CA VAL A 114 0.06 -41.99 -39.37
C VAL A 114 0.80 -41.89 -38.04
N LEU A 115 1.84 -42.71 -37.86
CA LEU A 115 2.70 -42.67 -36.68
C LEU A 115 3.40 -41.31 -36.55
N ALA A 116 3.97 -40.77 -37.63
CA ALA A 116 4.66 -39.48 -37.63
C ALA A 116 3.71 -38.34 -37.25
N LEU A 117 2.50 -38.32 -37.83
CA LEU A 117 1.48 -37.33 -37.50
C LEU A 117 1.04 -37.43 -36.03
N ALA A 118 0.80 -38.64 -35.52
CA ALA A 118 0.39 -38.84 -34.13
C ALA A 118 1.47 -38.38 -33.13
N LEU A 119 2.74 -38.69 -33.39
CA LEU A 119 3.87 -38.22 -32.57
C LEU A 119 4.00 -36.70 -32.63
N ALA A 120 3.82 -36.09 -33.80
CA ALA A 120 3.84 -34.63 -33.96
C ALA A 120 2.72 -33.95 -33.16
N VAL A 121 1.50 -34.48 -33.20
CA VAL A 121 0.36 -33.94 -32.43
C VAL A 121 0.56 -34.16 -30.93
N CYS A 122 1.14 -35.29 -30.51
CA CYS A 122 1.51 -35.52 -29.10
C CYS A 122 2.61 -34.56 -28.62
N ALA A 123 3.61 -34.28 -29.46
CA ALA A 123 4.65 -33.30 -29.15
C ALA A 123 4.07 -31.89 -29.02
N LEU A 124 3.18 -31.49 -29.93
CA LEU A 124 2.45 -30.23 -29.85
C LEU A 124 1.60 -30.14 -28.58
N ALA A 125 0.90 -31.22 -28.23
CA ALA A 125 0.11 -31.32 -27.00
C ALA A 125 0.97 -31.13 -25.74
N ALA A 126 2.16 -31.75 -25.68
CA ALA A 126 3.10 -31.55 -24.58
C ALA A 126 3.63 -30.11 -24.50
N LEU A 127 3.94 -29.49 -25.65
CA LEU A 127 4.39 -28.09 -25.71
C LEU A 127 3.31 -27.12 -25.24
N LEU A 128 2.05 -27.30 -25.67
CA LEU A 128 0.92 -26.49 -25.21
C LEU A 128 0.68 -26.65 -23.70
N ALA A 129 0.81 -27.88 -23.17
CA ALA A 129 0.71 -28.13 -21.74
C ALA A 129 1.81 -27.39 -20.95
N LEU A 130 3.06 -27.38 -21.43
CA LEU A 130 4.14 -26.64 -20.78
C LEU A 130 3.93 -25.13 -20.87
N ARG A 131 3.55 -24.62 -22.04
CA ARG A 131 3.27 -23.18 -22.25
C ARG A 131 2.16 -22.67 -21.35
N THR A 132 1.07 -23.43 -21.22
CA THR A 132 -0.04 -23.05 -20.34
C THR A 132 0.35 -22.99 -18.86
N VAL A 133 1.20 -23.92 -18.40
CA VAL A 133 1.69 -23.92 -17.02
C VAL A 133 2.64 -22.74 -16.78
N GLN A 134 3.62 -22.54 -17.66
CA GLN A 134 4.56 -21.42 -17.58
C GLN A 134 3.84 -20.07 -17.59
N GLU A 135 2.85 -19.92 -18.47
CA GLU A 135 2.09 -18.67 -18.56
C GLU A 135 1.21 -18.46 -17.31
N ALA A 136 0.60 -19.52 -16.77
CA ALA A 136 -0.17 -19.42 -15.54
C ALA A 136 0.71 -19.00 -14.35
N GLU A 137 1.91 -19.54 -14.26
CA GLU A 137 2.89 -19.19 -13.23
C GLU A 137 3.39 -17.74 -13.39
N ALA A 138 3.76 -17.34 -14.60
CA ALA A 138 4.18 -15.97 -14.90
C ALA A 138 3.05 -14.95 -14.64
N ARG A 139 1.80 -15.28 -14.96
CA ARG A 139 0.65 -14.41 -14.64
C ARG A 139 0.46 -14.29 -13.14
N ARG A 140 0.58 -15.38 -12.39
CA ARG A 140 0.47 -15.36 -10.92
C ARG A 140 1.57 -14.52 -10.30
N SER A 141 2.82 -14.67 -10.74
CA SER A 141 3.93 -13.85 -10.23
C SER A 141 3.71 -12.36 -10.55
N LEU A 142 3.24 -12.03 -11.76
CA LEU A 142 2.89 -10.65 -12.11
C LEU A 142 1.78 -10.07 -11.25
N HIS A 143 0.76 -10.86 -10.88
CA HIS A 143 -0.28 -10.41 -9.96
C HIS A 143 0.29 -10.14 -8.56
N VAL A 144 1.08 -11.07 -8.01
CA VAL A 144 1.71 -10.89 -6.70
C VAL A 144 2.61 -9.66 -6.67
N VAL A 145 3.47 -9.47 -7.68
CA VAL A 145 4.36 -8.31 -7.77
C VAL A 145 3.59 -7.00 -7.93
N ARG A 146 2.50 -7.01 -8.70
CA ARG A 146 1.63 -5.83 -8.85
C ARG A 146 0.96 -5.45 -7.54
N ASP A 147 0.47 -6.43 -6.80
CA ASP A 147 -0.22 -6.21 -5.54
C ASP A 147 0.75 -5.67 -4.48
N ASP A 148 1.96 -6.23 -4.37
CA ASP A 148 3.04 -5.74 -3.49
C ASP A 148 3.48 -4.30 -3.86
N LEU A 149 3.64 -4.00 -5.16
CA LEU A 149 3.97 -2.65 -5.60
C LEU A 149 2.85 -1.66 -5.25
N ARG A 150 1.60 -2.06 -5.41
CA ARG A 150 0.44 -1.21 -5.10
C ARG A 150 0.37 -0.91 -3.61
N GLU A 151 0.62 -1.90 -2.75
CA GLU A 151 0.69 -1.72 -1.30
C GLU A 151 1.81 -0.74 -0.92
N LYS A 152 3.00 -0.88 -1.50
CA LYS A 152 4.13 0.04 -1.27
C LYS A 152 3.84 1.46 -1.72
N VAL A 153 3.21 1.64 -2.88
CA VAL A 153 2.82 2.96 -3.39
C VAL A 153 1.85 3.64 -2.43
N LEU A 154 0.82 2.93 -1.97
CA LEU A 154 -0.15 3.47 -1.02
C LEU A 154 0.52 3.84 0.32
N THR A 155 1.40 2.98 0.83
CA THR A 155 2.15 3.24 2.06
C THR A 155 3.04 4.47 1.93
N LEU A 156 3.77 4.62 0.83
CA LEU A 156 4.60 5.79 0.58
C LEU A 156 3.79 7.08 0.42
N GLN A 157 2.62 7.00 -0.22
CA GLN A 157 1.71 8.14 -0.34
C GLN A 157 1.20 8.59 1.02
N ASP A 158 0.81 7.65 1.89
CA ASP A 158 0.36 7.96 3.26
C ASP A 158 1.48 8.58 4.11
N MET A 159 2.67 7.98 4.08
CA MET A 159 3.84 8.52 4.78
C MET A 159 4.22 9.93 4.29
N ASN A 160 4.15 10.18 2.98
CA ASN A 160 4.43 11.49 2.41
C ASN A 160 3.39 12.53 2.87
N ALA A 161 2.10 12.18 2.88
CA ALA A 161 1.05 13.04 3.39
C ALA A 161 1.27 13.39 4.88
N GLN A 162 1.66 12.41 5.70
CA GLN A 162 1.99 12.63 7.11
C GLN A 162 3.21 13.54 7.28
N LEU A 163 4.26 13.35 6.46
CA LEU A 163 5.46 14.21 6.49
C LEU A 163 5.14 15.66 6.11
N LEU A 164 4.34 15.88 5.07
CA LEU A 164 3.90 17.22 4.66
C LEU A 164 3.08 17.89 5.76
N GLN A 165 2.18 17.15 6.41
CA GLN A 165 1.39 17.66 7.52
C GLN A 165 2.28 18.01 8.74
N ALA A 166 3.23 17.15 9.08
CA ALA A 166 4.19 17.41 10.17
C ALA A 166 5.05 18.66 9.87
N GLN A 167 5.52 18.81 8.63
CA GLN A 167 6.28 19.98 8.21
C GLN A 167 5.46 21.28 8.33
N ASP A 168 4.20 21.26 7.91
CA ASP A 168 3.31 22.44 8.05
C ASP A 168 3.07 22.80 9.52
N TYR A 169 2.88 21.80 10.39
CA TYR A 169 2.82 22.03 11.84
C TYR A 169 4.11 22.63 12.40
N GLU A 170 5.28 22.11 12.02
CA GLU A 170 6.58 22.65 12.46
C GLU A 170 6.78 24.09 11.98
N LEU A 171 6.44 24.40 10.73
CA LEU A 171 6.53 25.76 10.19
C LEU A 171 5.62 26.74 10.93
N ARG A 172 4.37 26.35 11.21
CA ARG A 172 3.43 27.17 11.99
C ARG A 172 3.91 27.35 13.43
N ALA A 173 4.39 26.30 14.07
CA ALA A 173 4.92 26.36 15.42
C ALA A 173 6.17 27.25 15.52
N ALA A 174 7.09 27.15 14.55
CA ALA A 174 8.27 28.00 14.46
C ALA A 174 7.89 29.46 14.22
N ALA A 175 6.94 29.74 13.33
CA ALA A 175 6.46 31.09 13.08
C ALA A 175 5.81 31.71 14.33
N LEU A 176 5.01 30.93 15.07
CA LEU A 176 4.40 31.37 16.33
C LEU A 176 5.47 31.64 17.40
N ALA A 177 6.43 30.71 17.58
CA ALA A 177 7.52 30.87 18.53
C ALA A 177 8.36 32.13 18.24
N GLU A 178 8.61 32.43 16.96
CA GLU A 178 9.33 33.63 16.53
C GLU A 178 8.53 34.91 16.83
N ARG A 179 7.21 34.92 16.57
CA ARG A 179 6.35 36.05 16.97
C ARG A 179 6.39 36.31 18.47
N THR A 180 6.29 35.26 19.29
CA THR A 180 6.39 35.39 20.76
C THR A 180 7.79 35.84 21.21
N ARG A 181 8.84 35.44 20.49
CA ARG A 181 10.21 35.90 20.75
C ARG A 181 10.34 37.41 20.48
N ILE A 182 9.87 37.86 19.31
CA ILE A 182 9.88 39.27 18.91
C ILE A 182 9.06 40.12 19.90
N ALA A 183 7.87 39.67 20.30
CA ALA A 183 7.04 40.37 21.27
C ALA A 183 7.77 40.61 22.61
N ARG A 184 8.47 39.59 23.12
CA ARG A 184 9.30 39.71 24.33
C ARG A 184 10.49 40.66 24.13
N GLU A 185 11.19 40.55 23.01
CA GLU A 185 12.34 41.42 22.70
C GLU A 185 11.93 42.90 22.59
N ILE A 186 10.78 43.20 22.00
CA ILE A 186 10.22 44.55 21.94
C ILE A 186 9.80 45.03 23.34
N HIS A 187 9.10 44.20 24.10
CA HIS A 187 8.65 44.55 25.46
C HIS A 187 9.83 44.88 26.37
N ASP A 188 10.84 44.00 26.40
CA ASP A 188 11.99 44.14 27.29
C ASP A 188 12.97 45.20 26.78
N GLY A 189 13.15 45.34 25.46
CA GLY A 189 14.00 46.36 24.88
C GLY A 189 13.35 47.75 24.89
N VAL A 190 12.32 47.92 24.05
CA VAL A 190 11.67 49.23 23.82
C VAL A 190 10.82 49.65 25.00
N GLY A 191 10.06 48.72 25.60
CA GLY A 191 9.18 49.02 26.73
C GLY A 191 9.92 49.52 27.97
N HIS A 192 11.03 48.88 28.35
CA HIS A 192 11.86 49.36 29.46
C HIS A 192 12.54 50.70 29.15
N LEU A 193 13.01 50.92 27.92
CA LEU A 193 13.61 52.20 27.51
C LEU A 193 12.61 53.35 27.59
N LEU A 194 11.42 53.20 27.03
CA LEU A 194 10.36 54.22 27.07
C LEU A 194 9.92 54.52 28.51
N THR A 195 9.77 53.49 29.34
CA THR A 195 9.42 53.66 30.77
C THR A 195 10.50 54.43 31.52
N ARG A 196 11.79 54.15 31.25
CA ARG A 196 12.92 54.87 31.85
C ARG A 196 12.95 56.34 31.42
N LEU A 197 12.74 56.62 30.12
CA LEU A 197 12.68 57.98 29.59
C LEU A 197 11.52 58.77 30.20
N LEU A 198 10.34 58.16 30.32
CA LEU A 198 9.17 58.76 30.97
C LEU A 198 9.47 59.15 32.42
N LEU A 199 10.10 58.25 33.20
CA LEU A 199 10.51 58.53 34.57
C LEU A 199 11.54 59.67 34.65
N GLN A 200 12.49 59.74 33.72
CA GLN A 200 13.46 60.84 33.65
C GLN A 200 12.80 62.19 33.34
N VAL A 201 11.84 62.22 32.41
CA VAL A 201 11.07 63.44 32.10
C VAL A 201 10.28 63.91 33.31
N LYS A 202 9.58 63.01 34.00
CA LYS A 202 8.85 63.37 35.24
C LYS A 202 9.79 63.87 36.34
N ALA A 203 10.97 63.28 36.49
CA ALA A 203 11.97 63.79 37.44
C ALA A 203 12.43 65.22 37.08
N LEU A 204 12.67 65.50 35.79
CA LEU A 204 13.05 66.84 35.33
C LEU A 204 11.95 67.88 35.57
N GLN A 205 10.67 67.51 35.40
CA GLN A 205 9.53 68.38 35.73
C GLN A 205 9.51 68.77 37.20
N VAL A 206 9.85 67.83 38.11
CA VAL A 206 9.93 68.09 39.55
C VAL A 206 11.11 69.01 39.88
N VAL A 207 12.27 68.82 39.24
CA VAL A 207 13.47 69.64 39.46
C VAL A 207 13.29 71.08 38.97
N HIS A 208 12.64 71.28 37.81
CA HIS A 208 12.48 72.60 37.18
C HIS A 208 11.10 73.21 37.43
N ARG A 209 10.42 72.85 38.52
CA ARG A 209 9.02 73.23 38.77
C ARG A 209 8.75 74.74 38.76
N ASP A 210 9.78 75.54 39.09
CA ASP A 210 9.68 76.99 39.22
C ASP A 210 9.96 77.71 37.87
N GLU A 211 10.22 76.96 36.79
CA GLU A 211 10.47 77.44 35.43
C GLU A 211 9.31 77.06 34.49
N PRO A 212 8.23 77.86 34.41
CA PRO A 212 6.98 77.44 33.77
C PRO A 212 7.11 77.13 32.27
N GLY A 213 8.05 77.77 31.55
CA GLY A 213 8.33 77.45 30.15
C GLY A 213 8.93 76.06 29.95
N VAL A 214 9.91 75.69 30.78
CA VAL A 214 10.57 74.37 30.74
C VAL A 214 9.60 73.26 31.14
N VAL A 215 8.74 73.52 32.14
CA VAL A 215 7.70 72.58 32.56
C VAL A 215 6.70 72.31 31.44
N ALA A 216 6.31 73.33 30.67
CA ALA A 216 5.39 73.17 29.52
C ALA A 216 6.00 72.30 28.40
N ASP A 217 7.28 72.49 28.08
CA ASP A 217 7.99 71.68 27.09
C ASP A 217 8.13 70.22 27.56
N LEU A 218 8.50 70.01 28.83
CA LEU A 218 8.59 68.67 29.43
C LEU A 218 7.23 67.98 29.55
N ALA A 219 6.14 68.71 29.75
CA ALA A 219 4.78 68.15 29.74
C ALA A 219 4.39 67.62 28.37
N THR A 220 4.82 68.31 27.30
CA THR A 220 4.63 67.86 25.92
C THR A 220 5.40 66.56 25.64
N LEU A 221 6.63 66.45 26.16
CA LEU A 221 7.44 65.23 26.07
C LEU A 221 6.84 64.05 26.88
N ASP A 222 6.31 64.29 28.09
CA ASP A 222 5.63 63.26 28.89
C ASP A 222 4.42 62.68 28.13
N GLY A 223 3.61 63.55 27.52
CA GLY A 223 2.48 63.14 26.68
C GLY A 223 2.91 62.28 25.49
N GLY A 224 3.92 62.75 24.72
CA GLY A 224 4.42 62.00 23.56
C GLY A 224 5.05 60.65 23.91
N LEU A 225 5.81 60.56 25.01
CA LEU A 225 6.37 59.30 25.52
C LEU A 225 5.27 58.36 26.04
N GLY A 226 4.25 58.90 26.70
CA GLY A 226 3.08 58.14 27.14
C GLY A 226 2.33 57.52 25.97
N GLU A 227 2.02 58.31 24.94
CA GLU A 227 1.37 57.82 23.72
C GLU A 227 2.22 56.77 22.99
N ALA A 228 3.54 56.96 22.92
CA ALA A 228 4.45 55.99 22.32
C ALA A 228 4.47 54.66 23.11
N LEU A 229 4.47 54.72 24.44
CA LEU A 229 4.42 53.55 25.32
C LEU A 229 3.10 52.78 25.15
N ASP A 230 1.97 53.49 25.12
CA ASP A 230 0.65 52.89 24.93
C ASP A 230 0.48 52.32 23.52
N SER A 231 1.00 53.01 22.49
CA SER A 231 1.04 52.49 21.13
C SER A 231 1.84 51.19 21.03
N MET A 232 3.05 51.17 21.59
CA MET A 232 3.89 49.96 21.61
C MET A 232 3.22 48.81 22.37
N ARG A 233 2.63 49.07 23.55
CA ARG A 233 1.89 48.05 24.31
C ARG A 233 0.75 47.44 23.51
N ARG A 234 -0.03 48.27 22.80
CA ARG A 234 -1.10 47.79 21.91
C ARG A 234 -0.54 46.94 20.76
N SER A 235 0.56 47.36 20.14
CA SER A 235 1.21 46.57 19.07
C SER A 235 1.77 45.24 19.55
N VAL A 236 2.38 45.18 20.74
CA VAL A 236 2.87 43.93 21.34
C VAL A 236 1.72 43.03 21.79
N HIS A 237 0.65 43.60 22.36
CA HIS A 237 -0.57 42.84 22.68
C HIS A 237 -1.20 42.25 21.41
N ALA A 238 -1.33 43.01 20.33
CA ALA A 238 -1.84 42.49 19.06
C ALA A 238 -0.95 41.36 18.50
N LEU A 239 0.38 41.49 18.61
CA LEU A 239 1.32 40.45 18.18
C LEU A 239 1.26 39.18 19.05
N SER A 240 0.83 39.31 20.31
CA SER A 240 0.72 38.20 21.28
C SER A 240 -0.66 37.55 21.31
N ASP A 241 -1.73 38.29 21.06
CA ASP A 241 -3.11 37.80 21.13
C ASP A 241 -3.51 36.98 19.88
N ASP A 242 -2.91 37.26 18.71
CA ASP A 242 -3.13 36.49 17.47
C ASP A 242 -2.49 35.06 17.48
N GLY A 243 -1.97 34.62 18.63
CA GLY A 243 -1.20 33.38 18.76
C GLY A 243 -1.63 32.42 19.88
N GLU A 244 -2.52 32.81 20.79
CA GLU A 244 -2.96 31.98 21.92
C GLU A 244 -4.41 31.51 21.73
N GLU A 245 -4.62 30.45 20.96
CA GLU A 245 -5.84 29.65 21.10
C GLU A 245 -5.82 29.00 22.50
N LEU A 246 -6.86 29.28 23.29
CA LEU A 246 -7.03 28.78 24.65
C LEU A 246 -6.99 27.25 24.67
N ALA A 247 -7.69 26.60 23.72
CA ALA A 247 -7.72 25.15 23.59
C ALA A 247 -6.32 24.56 23.33
N THR A 248 -5.52 25.22 22.49
CA THR A 248 -4.15 24.83 22.18
C THR A 248 -3.24 24.99 23.40
N SER A 249 -3.37 26.09 24.13
CA SER A 249 -2.59 26.38 25.33
C SER A 249 -2.88 25.41 26.48
N LEU A 250 -4.15 25.05 26.68
CA LEU A 250 -4.57 24.09 27.69
C LEU A 250 -4.13 22.66 27.36
N ASN A 251 -4.25 22.23 26.09
CA ASN A 251 -3.73 20.92 25.65
C ASN A 251 -2.22 20.80 25.86
N LEU A 252 -1.46 21.87 25.56
CA LEU A 252 -0.02 21.90 25.81
C LEU A 252 0.32 21.76 27.29
N LEU A 253 -0.42 22.43 28.18
CA LEU A 253 -0.28 22.27 29.63
C LEU A 253 -0.59 20.83 30.08
N GLY A 254 -1.68 20.25 29.60
CA GLY A 254 -2.07 18.87 29.93
C GLY A 254 -1.00 17.85 29.53
N SER A 255 -0.41 17.99 28.35
CA SER A 255 0.67 17.10 27.88
C SER A 255 1.99 17.21 28.66
N ARG A 256 2.23 18.31 29.38
CA ARG A 256 3.51 18.61 30.06
C ARG A 256 3.45 18.57 31.58
N CYS A 257 2.28 18.35 32.17
CA CYS A 257 2.08 18.47 33.62
C CYS A 257 2.59 17.28 34.46
N GLY A 258 3.13 16.23 33.84
CA GLY A 258 3.72 15.08 34.55
C GLY A 258 2.71 14.08 35.14
N ILE A 259 1.41 14.27 34.88
CA ILE A 259 0.34 13.36 35.28
C ILE A 259 0.10 12.34 34.16
N GLU A 260 -0.03 11.05 34.51
CA GLU A 260 0.00 9.91 33.58
C GLU A 260 -1.09 9.98 32.49
N SER A 261 -2.25 10.56 32.79
CA SER A 261 -3.26 10.87 31.78
C SER A 261 -4.04 12.14 32.10
N VAL A 262 -3.91 13.16 31.25
CA VAL A 262 -4.73 14.38 31.31
C VAL A 262 -5.43 14.57 29.98
N ARG A 263 -6.77 14.59 30.02
CA ARG A 263 -7.61 14.85 28.86
C ARG A 263 -8.19 16.25 28.99
N VAL A 264 -7.86 17.10 28.02
CA VAL A 264 -8.38 18.47 27.94
C VAL A 264 -9.53 18.47 26.96
N ASP A 265 -10.73 18.75 27.47
CA ASP A 265 -11.92 18.98 26.66
C ASP A 265 -12.30 20.45 26.80
N CYS A 266 -11.92 21.25 25.80
CA CYS A 266 -12.16 22.68 25.76
C CYS A 266 -12.87 22.99 24.44
N SER A 267 -14.18 23.15 24.52
CA SER A 267 -15.02 23.61 23.42
C SER A 267 -15.49 25.04 23.72
N THR A 268 -15.11 25.97 22.85
CA THR A 268 -15.50 27.37 22.91
C THR A 268 -16.35 27.70 21.68
N GLU A 269 -17.53 28.28 21.87
CA GLU A 269 -18.38 28.75 20.77
C GLU A 269 -17.78 29.99 20.06
N ALA A 270 -17.01 30.79 20.81
CA ALA A 270 -16.17 31.87 20.34
C ALA A 270 -14.94 32.01 21.24
N GLU A 271 -13.81 32.42 20.68
CA GLU A 271 -12.56 32.54 21.44
C GLU A 271 -12.71 33.64 22.51
N PRO A 272 -12.42 33.33 23.79
CA PRO A 272 -12.57 34.32 24.85
C PRO A 272 -11.54 35.43 24.72
N PRO A 273 -11.83 36.64 25.23
CA PRO A 273 -10.86 37.73 25.24
C PRO A 273 -9.53 37.30 25.86
N ALA A 274 -8.40 37.75 25.30
CA ALA A 274 -7.08 37.24 25.66
C ALA A 274 -6.73 37.38 27.16
N ALA A 275 -7.23 38.42 27.83
CA ALA A 275 -7.08 38.56 29.28
C ALA A 275 -7.76 37.42 30.06
N VAL A 276 -8.92 36.95 29.58
CA VAL A 276 -9.64 35.81 30.15
C VAL A 276 -8.91 34.51 29.82
N ALA A 277 -8.47 34.32 28.58
CA ALA A 277 -7.70 33.15 28.17
C ALA A 277 -6.42 32.99 29.01
N ARG A 278 -5.64 34.07 29.17
CA ARG A 278 -4.43 34.09 30.02
C ARG A 278 -4.72 33.75 31.48
N CYS A 279 -5.80 34.31 32.04
CA CYS A 279 -6.22 34.02 33.41
C CYS A 279 -6.55 32.53 33.59
N VAL A 280 -7.34 31.96 32.67
CA VAL A 280 -7.71 30.54 32.69
C VAL A 280 -6.46 29.65 32.56
N VAL A 281 -5.56 29.94 31.63
CA VAL A 281 -4.30 29.20 31.45
C VAL A 281 -3.42 29.26 32.72
N ALA A 282 -3.35 30.41 33.40
CA ALA A 282 -2.60 30.54 34.66
C ALA A 282 -3.22 29.71 35.80
N VAL A 283 -4.55 29.76 35.96
CA VAL A 283 -5.27 28.98 36.97
C VAL A 283 -5.12 27.48 36.73
N VAL A 284 -5.28 27.01 35.49
CA VAL A 284 -5.15 25.58 35.17
C VAL A 284 -3.73 25.08 35.39
N ARG A 285 -2.71 25.88 35.04
CA ARG A 285 -1.31 25.53 35.31
C ARG A 285 -1.03 25.33 36.80
N GLU A 286 -1.52 26.23 37.65
CA GLU A 286 -1.36 26.13 39.10
C GLU A 286 -2.11 24.90 39.65
N ALA A 287 -3.33 24.66 39.18
CA ALA A 287 -4.12 23.49 39.57
C ALA A 287 -3.44 22.17 39.20
N LEU A 288 -2.89 22.06 37.98
CA LEU A 288 -2.14 20.88 37.53
C LEU A 288 -0.84 20.71 38.32
N THR A 289 -0.14 21.81 38.64
CA THR A 289 1.07 21.77 39.47
C THR A 289 0.76 21.27 40.89
N ASN A 290 -0.37 21.67 41.45
CA ASN A 290 -0.83 21.18 42.76
C ASN A 290 -1.28 19.72 42.72
N ALA A 291 -1.89 19.27 41.63
CA ALA A 291 -2.29 17.87 41.47
C ALA A 291 -1.12 16.92 41.22
N ALA A 292 -0.01 17.42 40.66
CA ALA A 292 1.21 16.66 40.41
C ALA A 292 2.14 16.56 41.64
N ARG A 293 1.92 17.37 42.68
CA ARG A 293 2.61 17.28 43.98
C ARG A 293 1.94 16.28 44.91
#